data_AF-A0A531IA42-F1
#
_entry.id   AF-A0A531IA42-F1
#
_cell.length_a   1.000
_cell.length_b   1.000
_cell.length_c   1.000
_cell.angle_alpha   90.00
_cell.angle_beta   90.00
_cell.angle_gamma   90.00
#
_symmetry.space_group_name_H-M   'P 1'
#
loop_
_entity.id
_entity.type
_entity.pdbx_description
1 polymer ?
#
loop_
_entity_poly.entity_id
_entity_poly.type
_entity_poly.pdbx_seq_one_letter_code
_entity_poly.pdbx_strand_id
1 'polypeptide(L)'
;MVTTPNVDDNEVLEVLMAATGLPRPHLKVGRATSLRKLASGKIDYASLQARLLAPRQQMAMDVLDAFRNAFYPRQVGPSDTFETLGGDSLLYVQLSLTLERQLGSLPEGWETMPLGDLARTAEPRNHSRSIDSQLILRAAAILLVVIHHATLWPIPGGAATLVMLVGFSLARFQRQRLFAGDTLAVLRPLAANLALYAPVVAGFSLARGEVLWPSVFLVGNLGFTAPPHMMPYLYWFVEAYAQTILLWVILFSIPQARRIAHAMPLVSGIFVLAIAVAAKFLTPLVWYIGGPQIFTLPDMLYLAVLGWCLYFLDTPPKRKAFFSVIAILCLVLAWWGGNWTGSWVKFMLVLGAVFVLLFIPHITLPGWTARLILPVSAASYHIYLFHRVIPDWLLPQLDLGTHQPAGPAAAISIGLASGLVVFWLQKQLVGWLAYRRASLTLPL
;
A
#
# COMPACT_ATOMS: atom_id res chain seq x y z
N MET A 1 25.65 -34.30 -7.71
CA MET A 1 27.00 -34.03 -8.26
C MET A 1 27.40 -35.22 -9.12
N VAL A 2 27.82 -35.00 -10.36
CA VAL A 2 28.20 -36.07 -11.31
C VAL A 2 29.71 -36.07 -11.49
N THR A 3 30.33 -37.25 -11.40
CA THR A 3 31.79 -37.44 -11.56
C THR A 3 32.17 -38.16 -12.84
N THR A 4 31.20 -38.74 -13.55
CA THR A 4 31.41 -39.47 -14.80
C THR A 4 31.63 -38.49 -15.95
N PRO A 5 32.74 -38.57 -16.70
CA PRO A 5 32.91 -37.78 -17.91
C PRO A 5 31.95 -38.28 -19.02
N ASN A 6 31.48 -37.36 -19.87
CA ASN A 6 30.70 -37.61 -21.09
C ASN A 6 29.23 -38.09 -20.95
N VAL A 7 28.59 -37.92 -19.79
CA VAL A 7 27.12 -38.09 -19.67
C VAL A 7 26.44 -36.73 -19.85
N ASP A 8 25.33 -36.66 -20.58
CA ASP A 8 24.55 -35.42 -20.74
C ASP A 8 23.86 -35.03 -19.43
N ASP A 9 23.85 -33.73 -19.11
CA ASP A 9 23.21 -33.24 -17.88
C ASP A 9 21.69 -33.47 -17.90
N ASN A 10 21.07 -33.51 -19.09
CA ASN A 10 19.65 -33.83 -19.26
C ASN A 10 19.34 -35.30 -18.94
N GLU A 11 20.17 -36.22 -19.42
CA GLU A 11 20.02 -37.66 -19.14
C GLU A 11 20.16 -37.94 -17.64
N VAL A 12 21.12 -37.28 -16.97
CA VAL A 12 21.24 -37.34 -15.51
C VAL A 12 20.01 -36.78 -14.82
N LEU A 13 19.43 -35.69 -15.33
CA LEU A 13 18.26 -35.06 -14.74
C LEU A 13 17.01 -35.94 -14.82
N GLU A 14 16.79 -36.60 -15.96
CA GLU A 14 15.68 -37.55 -16.15
C GLU A 14 15.79 -38.72 -15.16
N VAL A 15 16.99 -39.29 -15.01
CA VAL A 15 17.26 -40.36 -14.04
C VAL A 15 17.04 -39.88 -12.60
N LEU A 16 17.48 -38.66 -12.25
CA LEU A 16 17.28 -38.09 -10.92
C LEU A 16 15.81 -37.79 -10.62
N MET A 17 15.05 -37.30 -11.60
CA MET A 17 13.62 -37.05 -11.47
C MET A 17 12.86 -38.37 -11.27
N ALA A 18 13.17 -39.39 -12.06
CA ALA A 18 12.58 -40.72 -11.91
C ALA A 18 12.92 -41.37 -10.56
N ALA A 19 14.16 -41.22 -10.08
CA ALA A 19 14.61 -41.83 -8.83
C ALA A 19 14.12 -41.11 -7.57
N THR A 20 13.91 -39.79 -7.62
CA THR A 20 13.54 -38.99 -6.44
C THR A 20 12.05 -38.60 -6.40
N GLY A 21 11.33 -38.69 -7.51
CA GLY A 21 9.95 -38.20 -7.65
C GLY A 21 9.83 -36.68 -7.53
N LEU A 22 10.95 -35.94 -7.47
CA LEU A 22 10.95 -34.49 -7.39
C LEU A 22 10.85 -33.88 -8.80
N PRO A 23 10.02 -32.84 -9.00
CA PRO A 23 9.96 -32.15 -10.27
C PRO A 23 11.26 -31.34 -10.49
N ARG A 24 11.64 -31.18 -11.76
CA ARG A 24 12.84 -30.49 -12.24
C ARG A 24 13.28 -29.25 -11.42
N PRO A 25 12.39 -28.32 -11.03
CA PRO A 25 12.79 -27.09 -10.33
C PRO A 25 13.47 -27.31 -8.97
N HIS A 26 13.32 -28.50 -8.38
CA HIS A 26 13.90 -28.85 -7.08
C HIS A 26 15.22 -29.63 -7.20
N LEU A 27 15.71 -29.87 -8.42
CA LEU A 27 16.93 -30.64 -8.68
C LEU A 27 17.99 -29.74 -9.34
N LYS A 28 19.21 -29.76 -8.80
CA LYS A 28 20.38 -29.10 -9.40
C LYS A 28 21.50 -30.11 -9.64
N VAL A 29 22.03 -30.13 -10.86
CA VAL A 29 23.16 -31.00 -11.24
C VAL A 29 24.42 -30.14 -11.31
N GLY A 30 25.44 -30.54 -10.54
CA GLY A 30 26.77 -29.95 -10.61
C GLY A 30 27.80 -31.01 -11.00
N ARG A 31 28.84 -30.62 -11.76
CA ARG A 31 29.93 -31.52 -12.16
C ARG A 31 31.16 -31.35 -11.27
N ALA A 32 31.81 -32.47 -10.97
CA ALA A 32 33.09 -32.49 -10.27
C ALA A 32 34.02 -33.53 -10.88
N THR A 33 35.27 -33.17 -11.18
CA THR A 33 36.30 -34.09 -11.68
C THR A 33 36.68 -35.16 -10.64
N SER A 34 36.58 -34.83 -9.36
CA SER A 34 36.63 -35.79 -8.25
C SER A 34 35.91 -35.21 -7.03
N LEU A 35 35.32 -36.07 -6.21
CA LEU A 35 34.76 -35.66 -4.92
C LEU A 35 35.90 -35.61 -3.90
N ARG A 36 36.12 -34.43 -3.32
CA ARG A 36 37.14 -34.24 -2.29
C ARG A 36 36.82 -35.15 -1.10
N LYS A 37 37.84 -35.86 -0.61
CA LYS A 37 37.74 -36.73 0.55
C LYS A 37 38.51 -36.12 1.72
N LEU A 38 37.99 -36.30 2.92
CA LEU A 38 38.69 -36.02 4.17
C LEU A 38 39.87 -37.00 4.34
N ALA A 39 40.79 -36.70 5.25
CA ALA A 39 41.90 -37.59 5.60
C ALA A 39 41.44 -39.00 6.05
N SER A 40 40.19 -39.13 6.49
CA SER A 40 39.52 -40.39 6.83
C SER A 40 38.97 -41.19 5.64
N GLY A 41 39.13 -40.70 4.41
CA GLY A 41 38.61 -41.32 3.18
C GLY A 41 37.12 -41.07 2.90
N LYS A 42 36.39 -40.42 3.83
CA LYS A 42 34.98 -40.02 3.63
C LYS A 42 34.88 -38.78 2.74
N ILE A 43 33.75 -38.63 2.02
CA ILE A 43 33.48 -37.45 1.19
C ILE A 43 33.36 -36.19 2.07
N ASP A 44 34.05 -35.12 1.67
CA ASP A 44 34.00 -33.81 2.33
C ASP A 44 32.74 -33.04 1.89
N TYR A 45 31.61 -33.37 2.51
CA TYR A 45 30.31 -32.74 2.23
C TYR A 45 30.30 -31.23 2.53
N ALA A 46 31.09 -30.75 3.50
CA ALA A 46 31.17 -29.34 3.84
C ALA A 46 31.81 -28.52 2.70
N SER A 47 32.87 -29.03 2.09
CA SER A 47 33.48 -28.38 0.91
C SER A 47 32.56 -28.38 -0.31
N LEU A 48 31.76 -29.44 -0.48
CA LEU A 48 30.76 -29.52 -1.56
C LEU A 48 29.63 -28.52 -1.33
N GLN A 49 29.14 -28.39 -0.10
CA GLN A 49 28.09 -27.43 0.25
C GLN A 49 28.57 -25.98 0.09
N ALA A 50 29.81 -25.67 0.51
CA ALA A 50 30.40 -24.35 0.33
C ALA A 50 30.54 -23.97 -1.17
N ARG A 51 30.88 -24.95 -2.02
CA ARG A 51 30.94 -24.76 -3.48
C ARG A 51 29.56 -24.55 -4.12
N LEU A 52 28.51 -25.13 -3.55
CA LEU A 52 27.12 -24.96 -3.99
C LEU A 52 26.47 -23.65 -3.46
N LEU A 53 27.12 -22.93 -2.55
CA LEU A 53 26.61 -21.70 -1.92
C LEU A 53 27.36 -20.42 -2.37
N ALA A 54 28.27 -20.51 -3.36
CA ALA A 54 29.09 -19.39 -3.82
C ALA A 54 28.25 -18.30 -4.54
N PRO A 55 28.13 -17.07 -4.01
CA PRO A 55 27.09 -16.11 -4.42
C PRO A 55 27.15 -15.61 -5.87
N ARG A 56 28.35 -15.52 -6.45
CA ARG A 56 28.58 -14.90 -7.77
C ARG A 56 28.37 -15.86 -8.94
N GLN A 57 28.63 -17.16 -8.73
CA GLN A 57 28.32 -18.21 -9.71
C GLN A 57 26.86 -18.67 -9.59
N GLN A 58 26.23 -18.55 -8.41
CA GLN A 58 24.83 -18.92 -8.20
C GLN A 58 23.86 -18.05 -9.02
N MET A 59 24.05 -16.72 -9.06
CA MET A 59 23.17 -15.83 -9.84
C MET A 59 23.29 -16.08 -11.36
N ALA A 60 24.51 -16.37 -11.85
CA ALA A 60 24.71 -16.76 -13.25
C ALA A 60 24.10 -18.12 -13.58
N MET A 61 24.15 -19.08 -12.64
CA MET A 61 23.44 -20.35 -12.77
C MET A 61 21.91 -20.17 -12.68
N ASP A 62 21.39 -19.32 -11.79
CA ASP A 62 19.94 -19.14 -11.62
C ASP A 62 19.28 -18.49 -12.85
N VAL A 63 19.97 -17.54 -13.52
CA VAL A 63 19.53 -16.97 -14.81
C VAL A 63 19.58 -18.03 -15.91
N LEU A 64 20.69 -18.75 -16.03
CA LEU A 64 20.85 -19.79 -17.05
C LEU A 64 19.86 -20.95 -16.83
N ASP A 65 19.59 -21.31 -15.58
CA ASP A 65 18.63 -22.33 -15.18
C ASP A 65 17.20 -21.88 -15.51
N ALA A 66 16.86 -20.60 -15.32
CA ALA A 66 15.57 -20.06 -15.72
C ALA A 66 15.32 -20.19 -17.24
N PHE A 67 16.33 -19.90 -18.06
CA PHE A 67 16.23 -20.09 -19.52
C PHE A 67 16.21 -21.57 -19.92
N ARG A 68 17.05 -22.42 -19.31
CA ARG A 68 17.00 -23.88 -19.54
C ARG A 68 15.66 -24.48 -19.15
N ASN A 69 14.97 -23.91 -18.16
CA ASN A 69 13.62 -24.31 -17.76
C ASN A 69 12.59 -23.91 -18.80
N ALA A 70 12.67 -22.67 -19.29
CA ALA A 70 11.72 -22.11 -20.24
C ALA A 70 11.84 -22.69 -21.65
N PHE A 71 13.05 -23.06 -22.08
CA PHE A 71 13.33 -23.56 -23.44
C PHE A 71 13.57 -25.07 -23.52
N TYR A 72 13.22 -25.85 -22.48
CA TYR A 72 13.37 -27.31 -22.50
C TYR A 72 12.61 -27.94 -23.67
N PRO A 73 13.18 -28.91 -24.42
CA PRO A 73 14.45 -29.63 -24.20
C PRO A 73 15.68 -29.02 -24.91
N ARG A 74 15.60 -27.79 -25.43
CA ARG A 74 16.69 -27.15 -26.18
C ARG A 74 17.90 -26.87 -25.28
N GLN A 75 19.12 -27.14 -25.77
CA GLN A 75 20.34 -26.78 -25.05
C GLN A 75 20.50 -25.25 -25.03
N VAL A 76 20.69 -24.69 -23.84
CA VAL A 76 20.90 -23.25 -23.62
C VAL A 76 22.25 -23.03 -22.93
N GLY A 77 23.09 -22.23 -23.58
CA GLY A 77 24.41 -21.82 -23.16
C GLY A 77 24.52 -20.32 -22.82
N PRO A 78 25.62 -19.91 -22.16
CA PRO A 78 25.82 -18.53 -21.70
C PRO A 78 26.01 -17.50 -22.83
N SER A 79 26.29 -17.92 -24.05
CA SER A 79 26.40 -17.05 -25.23
C SER A 79 25.07 -16.82 -25.95
N ASP A 80 24.03 -17.58 -25.59
CA ASP A 80 22.72 -17.48 -26.24
C ASP A 80 21.98 -16.22 -25.80
N THR A 81 20.98 -15.82 -26.58
CA THR A 81 20.08 -14.69 -26.29
C THR A 81 18.62 -15.17 -26.35
N PHE A 82 17.70 -14.42 -25.75
CA PHE A 82 16.27 -14.76 -25.83
C PHE A 82 15.78 -14.83 -27.28
N GLU A 83 16.25 -13.92 -28.13
CA GLU A 83 15.90 -13.86 -29.55
C GLU A 83 16.44 -15.05 -30.35
N THR A 84 17.72 -15.41 -30.15
CA THR A 84 18.35 -16.55 -30.85
C THR A 84 17.78 -17.91 -30.43
N LEU A 85 17.25 -18.01 -29.22
CA LEU A 85 16.52 -19.18 -28.71
C LEU A 85 15.08 -19.27 -29.25
N GLY A 86 14.61 -18.27 -30.00
CA GLY A 86 13.27 -18.26 -30.59
C GLY A 86 12.17 -18.00 -29.56
N GLY A 87 12.45 -17.16 -28.56
CA GLY A 87 11.47 -16.80 -27.54
C GLY A 87 10.23 -16.10 -28.13
N ASP A 88 9.06 -16.50 -27.66
CA ASP A 88 7.78 -15.90 -28.04
C ASP A 88 7.27 -14.90 -26.99
N SER A 89 6.15 -14.23 -27.29
CA SER A 89 5.56 -13.22 -26.41
C SER A 89 5.12 -13.74 -25.04
N LEU A 90 4.85 -15.04 -24.90
CA LEU A 90 4.44 -15.68 -23.65
C LEU A 90 5.67 -16.01 -22.79
N LEU A 91 6.70 -16.59 -23.39
CA LEU A 91 7.99 -16.85 -22.76
C LEU A 91 8.68 -15.55 -22.36
N TYR A 92 8.50 -14.47 -23.13
CA TYR A 92 9.01 -13.14 -22.82
C TYR A 92 8.48 -12.66 -21.46
N VAL A 93 7.16 -12.72 -21.26
CA VAL A 93 6.53 -12.26 -20.01
C VAL A 93 6.93 -13.16 -18.84
N GLN A 94 7.00 -14.47 -19.05
CA GLN A 94 7.40 -15.40 -17.99
C GLN A 94 8.87 -15.23 -17.57
N LEU A 95 9.78 -15.07 -18.53
CA LEU A 95 11.20 -14.88 -18.25
C LEU A 95 11.49 -13.49 -17.70
N SER A 96 10.91 -12.42 -18.23
CA SER A 96 11.07 -11.06 -17.68
C SER A 96 10.69 -10.96 -16.20
N LEU A 97 9.55 -11.53 -15.80
CA LEU A 97 9.12 -11.58 -14.39
C LEU A 97 10.04 -12.43 -13.50
N THR A 98 10.59 -13.51 -14.06
CA THR A 98 11.51 -14.40 -13.32
C THR A 98 12.87 -13.74 -13.15
N LEU A 99 13.37 -13.09 -14.19
CA LEU A 99 14.63 -12.36 -14.22
C LEU A 99 14.58 -11.11 -13.34
N GLU A 100 13.49 -10.33 -13.36
CA GLU A 100 13.32 -9.17 -12.50
C GLU A 100 13.33 -9.56 -11.00
N ARG A 101 12.72 -10.71 -10.64
CA ARG A 101 12.78 -11.24 -9.27
C ARG A 101 14.19 -11.64 -8.85
N GLN A 102 15.01 -12.15 -9.78
CA GLN A 102 16.36 -12.65 -9.51
C GLN A 102 17.43 -11.54 -9.56
N LEU A 103 17.31 -10.61 -10.51
CA LEU A 103 18.26 -9.52 -10.79
C LEU A 103 17.91 -8.21 -10.07
N GLY A 104 16.68 -8.07 -9.56
CA GLY A 104 16.18 -6.86 -8.91
C GLY A 104 15.70 -5.79 -9.89
N SER A 105 16.40 -5.59 -11.01
CA SER A 105 15.98 -4.76 -12.14
C SER A 105 16.46 -5.39 -13.45
N LEU A 106 15.58 -5.45 -14.45
CA LEU A 106 15.89 -6.00 -15.77
C LEU A 106 16.47 -4.89 -16.68
N PRO A 107 17.67 -5.06 -17.26
CA PRO A 107 18.25 -4.07 -18.16
C PRO A 107 17.43 -3.93 -19.47
N GLU A 108 17.44 -2.73 -20.03
CA GLU A 108 16.78 -2.43 -21.31
C GLU A 108 17.48 -3.19 -22.44
N GLY A 109 16.71 -3.86 -23.32
CA GLY A 109 17.24 -4.69 -24.41
C GLY A 109 17.78 -6.08 -23.99
N TRP A 110 17.37 -6.60 -22.83
CA TRP A 110 17.79 -7.92 -22.33
C TRP A 110 17.54 -9.07 -23.31
N GLU A 111 16.62 -8.91 -24.27
CA GLU A 111 16.29 -9.98 -25.23
C GLU A 111 17.44 -10.32 -26.17
N THR A 112 18.27 -9.32 -26.44
CA THR A 112 19.40 -9.38 -27.38
C THR A 112 20.74 -9.53 -26.67
N MET A 113 20.74 -9.51 -25.32
CA MET A 113 21.93 -9.62 -24.51
C MET A 113 22.32 -11.09 -24.28
N PRO A 114 23.61 -11.46 -24.41
CA PRO A 114 24.08 -12.79 -24.04
C PRO A 114 23.77 -13.11 -22.57
N LEU A 115 23.29 -14.31 -22.28
CA LEU A 115 22.91 -14.71 -20.91
C LEU A 115 24.04 -14.55 -19.88
N GLY A 116 25.28 -14.78 -20.31
CA GLY A 116 26.47 -14.60 -19.48
C GLY A 116 26.74 -13.15 -19.09
N ASP A 117 26.38 -12.20 -19.94
CA ASP A 117 26.49 -10.77 -19.68
C ASP A 117 25.27 -10.24 -18.91
N LEU A 118 24.07 -10.77 -19.20
CA LEU A 118 22.86 -10.48 -18.42
C LEU A 118 23.03 -10.83 -16.94
N ALA A 119 23.70 -11.95 -16.65
CA ALA A 119 24.06 -12.37 -15.29
C ALA A 119 25.13 -11.47 -14.63
N ARG A 120 25.96 -10.77 -15.42
CA ARG A 120 27.00 -9.85 -14.94
C ARG A 120 26.50 -8.42 -14.72
N THR A 121 25.46 -8.02 -15.44
CA THR A 121 24.76 -6.72 -15.30
C THR A 121 23.91 -6.66 -14.02
N ALA A 122 23.81 -7.76 -13.28
CA ALA A 122 23.11 -7.81 -12.01
C ALA A 122 23.75 -6.83 -11.00
N GLU A 123 23.05 -5.74 -10.71
CA GLU A 123 23.48 -4.84 -9.64
C GLU A 123 23.41 -5.56 -8.28
N PRO A 124 24.34 -5.27 -7.36
CA PRO A 124 24.29 -5.83 -6.01
C PRO A 124 22.92 -5.52 -5.40
N ARG A 125 22.27 -6.55 -4.81
CA ARG A 125 20.98 -6.48 -4.10
C ARG A 125 20.82 -5.10 -3.45
N ASN A 126 20.14 -4.19 -4.13
CA ASN A 126 20.16 -2.81 -3.70
C ASN A 126 19.35 -2.77 -2.39
N HIS A 127 20.06 -2.59 -1.28
CA HIS A 127 19.45 -2.53 0.04
C HIS A 127 18.56 -1.31 0.16
N SER A 128 18.61 -0.36 -0.77
CA SER A 128 17.71 0.78 -0.80
C SER A 128 16.54 0.54 -1.75
N ARG A 129 15.33 0.97 -1.35
CA ARG A 129 14.14 0.98 -2.19
C ARG A 129 13.62 2.41 -2.29
N SER A 130 13.38 2.86 -3.51
CA SER A 130 12.65 4.10 -3.76
C SER A 130 11.16 3.84 -3.53
N ILE A 131 10.57 4.54 -2.56
CA ILE A 131 9.15 4.42 -2.23
C ILE A 131 8.47 5.76 -2.49
N ASP A 132 7.26 5.68 -3.03
CA ASP A 132 6.40 6.84 -3.21
C ASP A 132 6.09 7.52 -1.87
N SER A 133 6.30 8.83 -1.80
CA SER A 133 6.13 9.57 -0.55
C SER A 133 4.69 9.53 -0.04
N GLN A 134 3.69 9.33 -0.91
CA GLN A 134 2.29 9.10 -0.53
C GLN A 134 2.13 7.91 0.42
N LEU A 135 2.89 6.82 0.20
CA LEU A 135 2.80 5.62 1.02
C LEU A 135 3.42 5.84 2.40
N ILE A 136 4.52 6.59 2.46
CA ILE A 136 5.19 6.94 3.71
C ILE A 136 4.32 7.90 4.52
N LEU A 137 3.76 8.93 3.88
CA LEU A 137 2.84 9.86 4.52
C LEU A 137 1.59 9.15 5.06
N ARG A 138 1.05 8.17 4.34
CA ARG A 138 -0.09 7.38 4.82
C ARG A 138 0.27 6.58 6.07
N ALA A 139 1.43 5.93 6.08
CA ALA A 139 1.91 5.18 7.25
C ALA A 139 2.16 6.11 8.45
N ALA A 140 2.83 7.25 8.24
CA ALA A 140 3.05 8.24 9.30
C ALA A 140 1.73 8.79 9.84
N ALA A 141 0.78 9.13 8.95
CA ALA A 141 -0.50 9.70 9.32
C ALA A 141 -1.35 8.73 10.15
N ILE A 142 -1.40 7.44 9.79
CA ILE A 142 -2.13 6.46 10.60
C ILE A 142 -1.48 6.21 11.96
N LEU A 143 -0.14 6.21 12.04
CA LEU A 143 0.55 6.11 13.33
C LEU A 143 0.25 7.32 14.22
N LEU A 144 0.20 8.53 13.66
CA LEU A 144 -0.19 9.73 14.40
C LEU A 144 -1.63 9.65 14.91
N VAL A 145 -2.56 9.07 14.15
CA VAL A 145 -3.94 8.82 14.61
C VAL A 145 -3.95 7.88 15.80
N VAL A 146 -3.21 6.76 15.74
CA VAL A 146 -3.13 5.79 16.84
C VAL A 146 -2.53 6.43 18.09
N ILE A 147 -1.43 7.18 17.95
CA ILE A 147 -0.78 7.89 19.06
C ILE A 147 -1.73 8.94 19.66
N HIS A 148 -2.42 9.72 18.83
CA HIS A 148 -3.36 10.74 19.27
C HIS A 148 -4.53 10.16 20.08
N HIS A 149 -5.01 8.96 19.74
CA HIS A 149 -6.09 8.30 20.48
C HIS A 149 -5.64 7.48 21.69
N ALA A 150 -4.36 7.12 21.77
CA ALA A 150 -3.77 6.40 22.89
C ALA A 150 -3.18 7.32 23.97
N THR A 151 -2.90 8.58 23.62
CA THR A 151 -2.27 9.58 24.49
C THR A 151 -3.13 10.82 24.64
N LEU A 152 -2.76 11.72 25.56
CA LEU A 152 -3.38 13.04 25.68
C LEU A 152 -2.73 14.09 24.76
N TRP A 153 -1.83 13.67 23.86
CA TRP A 153 -1.12 14.61 23.00
C TRP A 153 -2.05 15.15 21.89
N PRO A 154 -2.16 16.47 21.72
CA PRO A 154 -3.06 17.09 20.76
C PRO A 154 -2.47 17.05 19.34
N ILE A 155 -2.47 15.86 18.72
CA ILE A 155 -1.90 15.62 17.38
C ILE A 155 -2.99 15.22 16.36
N PRO A 156 -4.00 16.08 16.11
CA PRO A 156 -5.08 15.75 15.18
C PRO A 156 -4.66 15.80 13.69
N GLY A 157 -3.40 16.14 13.39
CA GLY A 157 -2.89 16.28 12.02
C GLY A 157 -2.89 14.98 11.21
N GLY A 158 -2.73 13.82 11.85
CA GLY A 158 -2.73 12.53 11.15
C GLY A 158 -4.02 12.27 10.35
N ALA A 159 -5.18 12.47 10.97
CA ALA A 159 -6.46 12.30 10.29
C ALA A 159 -6.65 13.31 9.14
N ALA A 160 -6.24 14.57 9.35
CA ALA A 160 -6.30 15.61 8.32
C ALA A 160 -5.44 15.25 7.10
N THR A 161 -4.22 14.74 7.32
CA THR A 161 -3.35 14.24 6.26
C THR A 161 -3.98 13.05 5.54
N LEU A 162 -4.61 12.10 6.23
CA LEU A 162 -5.32 10.98 5.58
C LEU A 162 -6.45 11.46 4.66
N VAL A 163 -7.26 12.44 5.09
CA VAL A 163 -8.32 13.03 4.25
C VAL A 163 -7.72 13.69 3.01
N MET A 164 -6.62 14.42 3.15
CA MET A 164 -5.91 14.98 1.99
C MET A 164 -5.40 13.88 1.05
N LEU A 165 -4.83 12.80 1.59
CA LEU A 165 -4.36 11.68 0.79
C LEU A 165 -5.50 10.93 0.08
N VAL A 166 -6.74 10.95 0.58
CA VAL A 166 -7.92 10.42 -0.14
C VAL A 166 -8.09 11.15 -1.47
N GLY A 167 -8.14 12.49 -1.44
CA GLY A 167 -8.30 13.28 -2.65
C GLY A 167 -7.11 13.18 -3.62
N PHE A 168 -5.89 13.15 -3.09
CA PHE A 168 -4.69 12.90 -3.90
C PHE A 168 -4.75 11.52 -4.58
N SER A 169 -5.17 10.48 -3.85
CA SER A 169 -5.35 9.13 -4.39
C SER A 169 -6.43 9.09 -5.47
N LEU A 170 -7.53 9.83 -5.30
CA LEU A 170 -8.60 9.92 -6.30
C LEU A 170 -8.09 10.54 -7.60
N ALA A 171 -7.38 11.66 -7.53
CA ALA A 171 -6.81 12.30 -8.72
C ALA A 171 -5.78 11.41 -9.41
N ARG A 172 -4.95 10.72 -8.62
CA ARG A 172 -3.89 9.86 -9.14
C ARG A 172 -4.42 8.58 -9.80
N PHE A 173 -5.33 7.87 -9.15
CA PHE A 173 -5.70 6.49 -9.54
C PHE A 173 -7.10 6.37 -10.15
N GLN A 174 -8.03 7.29 -9.82
CA GLN A 174 -9.43 7.18 -10.24
C GLN A 174 -9.86 8.28 -11.22
N ARG A 175 -9.03 9.29 -11.50
CA ARG A 175 -9.42 10.41 -12.39
C ARG A 175 -9.91 9.94 -13.74
N GLN A 176 -9.22 8.99 -14.37
CA GLN A 176 -9.56 8.54 -15.74
C GLN A 176 -10.96 7.94 -15.77
N ARG A 177 -11.33 7.16 -14.74
CA ARG A 177 -12.67 6.57 -14.59
C ARG A 177 -13.73 7.63 -14.30
N LEU A 178 -13.47 8.54 -13.37
CA LEU A 178 -14.36 9.68 -13.08
C LEU A 178 -14.62 10.53 -14.34
N PHE A 179 -13.57 10.80 -15.08
CA PHE A 179 -13.57 11.59 -16.31
C PHE A 179 -14.25 10.87 -17.48
N ALA A 180 -14.24 9.54 -17.48
CA ALA A 180 -14.99 8.70 -18.41
C ALA A 180 -16.46 8.51 -17.99
N GLY A 181 -16.83 8.84 -16.74
CA GLY A 181 -18.16 8.57 -16.18
C GLY A 181 -18.36 7.13 -15.71
N ASP A 182 -17.29 6.36 -15.53
CA ASP A 182 -17.34 5.00 -15.00
C ASP A 182 -17.47 5.02 -13.46
N THR A 183 -18.70 5.27 -13.01
CA THR A 183 -19.04 5.43 -11.58
C THR A 183 -18.90 4.11 -10.82
N LEU A 184 -19.28 3.00 -11.45
CA LEU A 184 -19.26 1.67 -10.82
C LEU A 184 -17.83 1.24 -10.44
N ALA A 185 -16.86 1.48 -11.33
CA ALA A 185 -15.47 1.15 -11.03
C ALA A 185 -14.87 2.01 -9.90
N VAL A 186 -15.37 3.23 -9.70
CA VAL A 186 -14.97 4.12 -8.59
C VAL A 186 -15.64 3.71 -7.27
N LEU A 187 -16.88 3.21 -7.32
CA LEU A 187 -17.61 2.77 -6.12
C LEU A 187 -17.16 1.39 -5.62
N ARG A 188 -16.58 0.54 -6.47
CA ARG A 188 -16.15 -0.82 -6.07
C ARG A 188 -15.13 -0.85 -4.91
N PRO A 189 -14.04 -0.04 -4.91
CA PRO A 189 -13.16 0.06 -3.75
C PRO A 189 -13.84 0.59 -2.49
N LEU A 190 -14.77 1.54 -2.64
CA LEU A 190 -15.57 2.05 -1.52
C LEU A 190 -16.41 0.92 -0.90
N ALA A 191 -17.11 0.15 -1.74
CA ALA A 191 -17.91 -0.98 -1.28
C ALA A 191 -17.06 -2.03 -0.54
N ALA A 192 -15.83 -2.30 -0.99
CA ALA A 192 -14.91 -3.20 -0.30
C ALA A 192 -14.50 -2.68 1.10
N ASN A 193 -14.27 -1.38 1.24
CA ASN A 193 -13.99 -0.76 2.53
C ASN A 193 -15.23 -0.79 3.45
N LEU A 194 -16.41 -0.47 2.92
CA LEU A 194 -17.67 -0.52 3.68
C LEU A 194 -18.05 -1.94 4.10
N ALA A 195 -17.72 -2.96 3.30
CA ALA A 195 -17.91 -4.35 3.67
C ALA A 195 -17.09 -4.75 4.92
N LEU A 196 -15.94 -4.11 5.15
CA LEU A 196 -15.16 -4.29 6.37
C LEU A 196 -15.71 -3.47 7.54
N TYR A 197 -16.26 -2.30 7.27
CA TYR A 197 -16.88 -1.44 8.28
C TYR A 197 -18.21 -2.01 8.82
N ALA A 198 -19.03 -2.61 7.95
CA ALA A 198 -20.37 -3.07 8.31
C ALA A 198 -20.40 -4.07 9.49
N PRO A 199 -19.52 -5.10 9.58
CA PRO A 199 -19.45 -5.96 10.76
C PRO A 199 -19.09 -5.22 12.05
N VAL A 200 -18.28 -4.15 11.97
CA VAL A 200 -17.93 -3.33 13.13
C VAL A 200 -19.17 -2.59 13.63
N VAL A 201 -19.91 -1.93 12.73
CA VAL A 201 -21.18 -1.25 13.09
C VAL A 201 -22.21 -2.25 13.62
N ALA A 202 -22.32 -3.43 13.02
CA ALA A 202 -23.21 -4.48 13.48
C ALA A 202 -22.84 -4.96 14.89
N GLY A 203 -21.54 -5.18 15.17
CA GLY A 203 -21.05 -5.55 16.49
C GLY A 203 -21.39 -4.51 17.56
N PHE A 204 -21.19 -3.22 17.25
CA PHE A 204 -21.58 -2.13 18.16
C PHE A 204 -23.10 -2.04 18.34
N SER A 205 -23.88 -2.24 17.29
CA SER A 205 -25.35 -2.23 17.35
C SER A 205 -25.87 -3.36 18.24
N LEU A 206 -25.32 -4.57 18.07
CA LEU A 206 -25.64 -5.73 18.91
C LEU A 206 -25.23 -5.50 20.38
N ALA A 207 -24.03 -4.98 20.62
CA ALA A 207 -23.55 -4.70 21.97
C ALA A 207 -24.37 -3.64 22.70
N ARG A 208 -24.98 -2.69 21.96
CA ARG A 208 -25.84 -1.63 22.52
C ARG A 208 -27.33 -1.98 22.52
N GLY A 209 -27.75 -3.06 21.86
CA GLY A 209 -29.16 -3.41 21.71
C GLY A 209 -29.96 -2.43 20.84
N GLU A 210 -29.30 -1.64 19.99
CA GLU A 210 -29.94 -0.63 19.13
C GLU A 210 -29.28 -0.64 17.74
N VAL A 211 -30.08 -0.49 16.68
CA VAL A 211 -29.53 -0.25 15.34
C VAL A 211 -28.98 1.18 15.28
N LEU A 212 -27.65 1.30 15.15
CA LEU A 212 -26.95 2.58 14.99
C LEU A 212 -27.18 3.18 13.59
N TRP A 213 -28.44 3.51 13.29
CA TRP A 213 -28.90 3.92 11.95
C TRP A 213 -28.07 5.04 11.31
N PRO A 214 -27.59 6.09 12.02
CA PRO A 214 -26.82 7.15 11.38
C PRO A 214 -25.52 6.61 10.80
N SER A 215 -24.88 5.67 11.48
CA SER A 215 -23.65 5.05 11.01
C SER A 215 -23.87 3.97 9.95
N VAL A 216 -25.06 3.35 9.93
CA VAL A 216 -25.49 2.47 8.83
C VAL A 216 -25.68 3.27 7.54
N PHE A 217 -26.31 4.44 7.63
CA PHE A 217 -26.55 5.34 6.49
C PHE A 217 -25.41 6.31 6.20
N LEU A 218 -24.31 6.26 6.97
CA LEU A 218 -23.12 7.11 6.82
C LEU A 218 -23.44 8.60 6.94
N VAL A 219 -24.26 8.97 7.92
CA VAL A 219 -24.74 10.34 8.22
C VAL A 219 -24.55 10.73 9.69
N GLY A 220 -23.86 9.94 10.50
CA GLY A 220 -23.60 10.24 11.91
C GLY A 220 -22.80 11.52 12.11
N ASN A 221 -21.87 11.81 11.21
CA ASN A 221 -21.06 13.03 11.22
C ASN A 221 -21.83 14.31 10.82
N LEU A 222 -23.13 14.24 10.51
CA LEU A 222 -23.95 15.41 10.14
C LEU A 222 -24.66 16.06 11.33
N GLY A 223 -24.54 15.49 12.53
CA GLY A 223 -25.10 16.07 13.75
C GLY A 223 -26.59 15.84 13.95
N PHE A 224 -27.20 14.87 13.24
CA PHE A 224 -28.58 14.46 13.48
C PHE A 224 -28.76 13.77 14.85
N THR A 225 -27.69 13.19 15.38
CA THR A 225 -27.66 12.61 16.73
C THR A 225 -26.24 12.67 17.31
N ALA A 226 -26.10 12.21 18.55
CA ALA A 226 -24.85 12.08 19.29
C ALA A 226 -24.61 10.60 19.67
N PRO A 227 -23.38 10.18 20.01
CA PRO A 227 -23.19 8.95 20.79
C PRO A 227 -24.05 9.06 22.06
N PRO A 228 -24.95 8.10 22.37
CA PRO A 228 -24.86 6.65 22.10
C PRO A 228 -25.63 6.09 20.89
N HIS A 229 -26.43 6.87 20.18
CA HIS A 229 -27.30 6.38 19.09
C HIS A 229 -26.60 6.25 17.73
N MET A 230 -25.28 6.44 17.71
CA MET A 230 -24.42 6.21 16.55
C MET A 230 -23.04 5.70 16.98
N MET A 231 -22.20 5.33 16.00
CA MET A 231 -20.80 5.00 16.29
C MET A 231 -20.10 6.15 17.01
N PRO A 232 -19.12 5.87 17.89
CA PRO A 232 -18.30 6.91 18.48
C PRO A 232 -17.73 7.83 17.40
N TYR A 233 -17.59 9.13 17.71
CA TYR A 233 -17.01 10.09 16.78
C TYR A 233 -15.69 9.61 16.21
N LEU A 234 -14.93 8.79 16.93
CA LEU A 234 -13.75 8.06 16.44
C LEU A 234 -13.85 7.57 14.99
N TYR A 235 -15.02 7.11 14.52
CA TYR A 235 -15.23 6.51 13.20
C TYR A 235 -15.69 7.50 12.11
N TRP A 236 -15.75 8.79 12.41
CA TRP A 236 -16.20 9.85 11.49
C TRP A 236 -15.52 9.82 10.13
N PHE A 237 -14.24 9.40 10.07
CA PHE A 237 -13.47 9.34 8.83
C PHE A 237 -14.08 8.38 7.82
N VAL A 238 -14.71 7.28 8.25
CA VAL A 238 -15.34 6.32 7.31
C VAL A 238 -16.50 6.98 6.60
N GLU A 239 -17.33 7.70 7.35
CA GLU A 239 -18.48 8.44 6.82
C GLU A 239 -18.02 9.58 5.92
N ALA A 240 -17.07 10.41 6.37
CA ALA A 240 -16.50 11.50 5.57
C ALA A 240 -15.80 10.99 4.29
N TYR A 241 -15.08 9.86 4.37
CA TYR A 241 -14.47 9.19 3.22
C TYR A 241 -15.54 8.78 2.20
N ALA A 242 -16.56 8.04 2.63
CA ALA A 242 -17.63 7.59 1.75
C ALA A 242 -18.37 8.76 1.11
N GLN A 243 -18.73 9.76 1.91
CA GLN A 243 -19.37 10.99 1.44
C GLN A 243 -18.51 11.75 0.42
N THR A 244 -17.18 11.80 0.62
CA THR A 244 -16.23 12.38 -0.34
C THR A 244 -16.24 11.61 -1.66
N ILE A 245 -16.16 10.27 -1.63
CA ILE A 245 -16.23 9.46 -2.86
C ILE A 245 -17.55 9.68 -3.59
N LEU A 246 -18.66 9.64 -2.87
CA LEU A 246 -20.01 9.85 -3.41
C LEU A 246 -20.14 11.25 -4.03
N LEU A 247 -19.63 12.29 -3.36
CA LEU A 247 -19.65 13.65 -3.89
C LEU A 247 -18.87 13.75 -5.21
N TRP A 248 -17.71 13.09 -5.34
CA TRP A 248 -16.97 13.05 -6.60
C TRP A 248 -17.74 12.30 -7.67
N VAL A 249 -18.32 11.13 -7.34
CA VAL A 249 -19.14 10.37 -8.28
C VAL A 249 -20.33 11.21 -8.78
N ILE A 250 -21.03 11.92 -7.88
CA ILE A 250 -22.14 12.82 -8.23
C ILE A 250 -21.65 13.96 -9.12
N LEU A 251 -20.59 14.66 -8.72
CA LEU A 251 -20.02 15.77 -9.48
C LEU A 251 -19.63 15.34 -10.90
N PHE A 252 -18.94 14.20 -11.03
CA PHE A 252 -18.49 13.67 -12.32
C PHE A 252 -19.57 12.87 -13.07
N SER A 253 -20.76 12.66 -12.50
CA SER A 253 -21.92 12.16 -13.25
C SER A 253 -22.48 13.22 -14.21
N ILE A 254 -22.23 14.50 -13.93
CA ILE A 254 -22.63 15.63 -14.77
C ILE A 254 -21.67 15.77 -15.97
N PRO A 255 -22.13 15.63 -17.23
CA PRO A 255 -21.27 15.69 -18.41
C PRO A 255 -20.47 17.01 -18.55
N GLN A 256 -21.09 18.14 -18.19
CA GLN A 256 -20.44 19.45 -18.23
C GLN A 256 -19.28 19.53 -17.24
N ALA A 257 -19.45 19.02 -16.03
CA ALA A 257 -18.39 18.96 -15.03
C ALA A 257 -17.20 18.13 -15.53
N ARG A 258 -17.48 16.97 -16.17
CA ARG A 258 -16.43 16.15 -16.81
C ARG A 258 -15.68 16.93 -17.89
N ARG A 259 -16.38 17.60 -18.80
CA ARG A 259 -15.76 18.38 -19.89
C ARG A 259 -14.85 19.47 -19.35
N ILE A 260 -15.32 20.23 -18.36
CA ILE A 260 -14.53 21.31 -17.74
C ILE A 260 -13.30 20.73 -17.03
N ALA A 261 -13.47 19.65 -16.27
CA ALA A 261 -12.38 19.01 -15.54
C ALA A 261 -11.34 18.36 -16.46
N HIS A 262 -11.74 17.84 -17.62
CA HIS A 262 -10.82 17.37 -18.66
C HIS A 262 -10.01 18.51 -19.27
N ALA A 263 -10.66 19.63 -19.60
CA ALA A 263 -10.00 20.76 -20.25
C ALA A 263 -9.09 21.54 -19.29
N MET A 264 -9.53 21.73 -18.05
CA MET A 264 -8.85 22.56 -17.05
C MET A 264 -8.88 21.89 -15.66
N PRO A 265 -8.14 20.78 -15.45
CA PRO A 265 -8.23 19.99 -14.23
C PRO A 265 -7.78 20.75 -12.97
N LEU A 266 -6.72 21.56 -13.07
CA LEU A 266 -6.24 22.34 -11.92
C LEU A 266 -7.19 23.50 -11.59
N VAL A 267 -7.67 24.23 -12.59
CA VAL A 267 -8.56 25.39 -12.38
C VAL A 267 -9.90 24.94 -11.80
N SER A 268 -10.49 23.87 -12.34
CA SER A 268 -11.71 23.28 -11.79
C SER A 268 -11.50 22.77 -10.36
N GLY A 269 -10.35 22.14 -10.07
CA GLY A 269 -9.98 21.75 -8.71
C GLY A 269 -9.89 22.95 -7.75
N ILE A 270 -9.25 24.04 -8.16
CA ILE A 270 -9.14 25.27 -7.36
C ILE A 270 -10.52 25.89 -7.10
N PHE A 271 -11.40 25.89 -8.10
CA PHE A 271 -12.77 26.36 -7.94
C PHE A 271 -13.55 25.53 -6.90
N VAL A 272 -13.46 24.20 -6.99
CA VAL A 272 -14.06 23.31 -5.99
C VAL A 272 -13.41 23.50 -4.60
N LEU A 273 -12.11 23.78 -4.55
CA LEU A 273 -11.40 24.05 -3.29
C LEU A 273 -11.92 25.33 -2.63
N ALA A 274 -12.12 26.39 -3.42
CA ALA A 274 -12.71 27.63 -2.93
C ALA A 274 -14.13 27.41 -2.37
N ILE A 275 -14.96 26.62 -3.08
CA ILE A 275 -16.29 26.22 -2.58
C ILE A 275 -16.19 25.42 -1.28
N ALA A 276 -15.26 24.47 -1.19
CA ALA A 276 -15.10 23.64 0.01
C ALA A 276 -14.60 24.46 1.22
N VAL A 277 -13.70 25.42 1.01
CA VAL A 277 -13.26 26.37 2.04
C VAL A 277 -14.41 27.29 2.45
N ALA A 278 -15.19 27.79 1.49
CA ALA A 278 -16.38 28.59 1.80
C ALA A 278 -17.40 27.77 2.60
N ALA A 279 -17.66 26.51 2.22
CA ALA A 279 -18.58 25.63 2.94
C ALA A 279 -18.16 25.43 4.40
N LYS A 280 -16.87 25.27 4.68
CA LYS A 280 -16.35 25.21 6.06
C LYS A 280 -16.79 26.40 6.91
N PHE A 281 -16.82 27.61 6.35
CA PHE A 281 -17.17 28.83 7.09
C PHE A 281 -18.65 29.19 7.03
N LEU A 282 -19.34 28.86 5.93
CA LEU A 282 -20.74 29.24 5.72
C LEU A 282 -21.71 28.22 6.33
N THR A 283 -21.39 26.93 6.33
CA THR A 283 -22.26 25.89 6.94
C THR A 283 -22.61 26.20 8.40
N PRO A 284 -21.68 26.52 9.31
CA PRO A 284 -22.03 26.88 10.69
C PRO A 284 -22.95 28.09 10.85
N LEU A 285 -23.09 28.96 9.84
CA LEU A 285 -24.01 30.10 9.91
C LEU A 285 -25.48 29.67 9.81
N VAL A 286 -25.74 28.51 9.21
CA VAL A 286 -27.10 27.98 8.96
C VAL A 286 -27.36 26.65 9.67
N TRP A 287 -26.30 25.90 9.99
CA TRP A 287 -26.35 24.57 10.60
C TRP A 287 -25.20 24.41 11.61
N TYR A 288 -25.32 25.09 12.75
CA TYR A 288 -24.36 24.98 13.84
C TYR A 288 -24.69 23.79 14.74
N ILE A 289 -23.77 22.83 14.84
CA ILE A 289 -23.93 21.62 15.67
C ILE A 289 -22.92 21.52 16.82
N GLY A 290 -22.21 22.62 17.12
CA GLY A 290 -21.23 22.67 18.21
C GLY A 290 -19.93 21.89 17.91
N GLY A 291 -19.32 21.34 18.97
CA GLY A 291 -18.04 20.63 18.90
C GLY A 291 -17.93 19.54 17.81
N PRO A 292 -18.95 18.69 17.59
CA PRO A 292 -18.96 17.68 16.53
C PRO A 292 -18.79 18.20 15.10
N GLN A 293 -18.95 19.50 14.88
CA GLN A 293 -18.83 20.12 13.55
C GLN A 293 -17.50 19.79 12.87
N ILE A 294 -16.42 19.64 13.64
CA ILE A 294 -15.09 19.29 13.13
C ILE A 294 -15.08 17.93 12.40
N PHE A 295 -16.07 17.08 12.56
CA PHE A 295 -16.16 15.76 11.92
C PHE A 295 -17.02 15.76 10.65
N THR A 296 -17.71 16.86 10.37
CA THR A 296 -18.63 16.98 9.24
C THR A 296 -17.87 17.02 7.90
N LEU A 297 -18.55 16.64 6.82
CA LEU A 297 -17.99 16.76 5.47
C LEU A 297 -17.57 18.21 5.14
N PRO A 298 -18.40 19.25 5.36
CA PRO A 298 -17.99 20.63 5.07
C PRO A 298 -16.72 21.07 5.80
N ASP A 299 -16.50 20.61 7.03
CA ASP A 299 -15.30 20.97 7.80
C ASP A 299 -14.02 20.26 7.32
N MET A 300 -14.13 19.20 6.52
CA MET A 300 -12.99 18.36 6.10
C MET A 300 -12.81 18.29 4.59
N LEU A 301 -13.84 18.60 3.80
CA LEU A 301 -13.86 18.47 2.35
C LEU A 301 -12.71 19.22 1.67
N TYR A 302 -12.37 20.42 2.15
CA TYR A 302 -11.28 21.20 1.57
C TYR A 302 -9.92 20.49 1.62
N LEU A 303 -9.67 19.61 2.60
CA LEU A 303 -8.44 18.80 2.66
C LEU A 303 -8.41 17.78 1.53
N ALA A 304 -9.52 17.09 1.28
CA ALA A 304 -9.62 16.15 0.16
C ALA A 304 -9.47 16.89 -1.18
N VAL A 305 -10.15 18.02 -1.37
CA VAL A 305 -10.01 18.82 -2.60
C VAL A 305 -8.58 19.36 -2.75
N LEU A 306 -7.94 19.78 -1.66
CA LEU A 306 -6.53 20.19 -1.66
C LEU A 306 -5.66 19.04 -2.22
N GLY A 307 -5.80 17.83 -1.69
CA GLY A 307 -5.10 16.65 -2.19
C GLY A 307 -5.33 16.40 -3.68
N TRP A 308 -6.56 16.56 -4.16
CA TRP A 308 -6.87 16.46 -5.59
C TRP A 308 -6.10 17.49 -6.43
N CYS A 309 -6.05 18.75 -6.00
CA CYS A 309 -5.33 19.82 -6.68
C CYS A 309 -3.81 19.57 -6.74
N LEU A 310 -3.22 19.06 -5.64
CA LEU A 310 -1.77 18.82 -5.57
C LEU A 310 -1.26 17.90 -6.70
N TYR A 311 -2.09 16.93 -7.11
CA TYR A 311 -1.75 16.00 -8.19
C TYR A 311 -1.53 16.69 -9.55
N PHE A 312 -2.25 17.79 -9.83
CA PHE A 312 -2.20 18.49 -11.12
C PHE A 312 -1.13 19.59 -11.20
N LEU A 313 -0.28 19.72 -10.17
CA LEU A 313 0.83 20.68 -10.16
C LEU A 313 2.05 20.07 -10.87
N ASP A 314 2.06 20.22 -12.19
CA ASP A 314 3.05 19.67 -13.12
C ASP A 314 4.39 20.42 -13.10
N THR A 315 4.39 21.75 -12.93
CA THR A 315 5.61 22.57 -13.02
C THR A 315 6.12 23.10 -11.68
N PRO A 316 7.45 23.25 -11.48
CA PRO A 316 8.02 23.79 -10.25
C PRO A 316 7.50 25.18 -9.84
N PRO A 317 7.29 26.15 -10.76
CA PRO A 317 6.72 27.45 -10.40
C PRO A 317 5.29 27.34 -9.86
N LYS A 318 4.43 26.52 -10.50
CA LYS A 318 3.07 26.26 -10.01
C LYS A 318 3.10 25.63 -8.62
N ARG A 319 3.99 24.65 -8.39
CA ARG A 319 4.17 24.01 -7.08
C ARG A 319 4.57 25.00 -5.99
N LYS A 320 5.56 25.86 -6.26
CA LYS A 320 6.01 26.90 -5.31
C LYS A 320 4.91 27.92 -5.01
N ALA A 321 4.27 28.46 -6.04
CA ALA A 321 3.19 29.44 -5.87
C ALA A 321 2.02 28.85 -5.07
N PHE A 322 1.58 27.64 -5.44
CA PHE A 322 0.50 26.95 -4.73
C PHE A 322 0.89 26.63 -3.28
N PHE A 323 2.12 26.16 -3.04
CA PHE A 323 2.62 25.93 -1.69
C PHE A 323 2.58 27.19 -0.83
N SER A 324 3.00 28.35 -1.36
CA SER A 324 2.93 29.63 -0.64
C SER A 324 1.50 30.00 -0.25
N VAL A 325 0.52 29.82 -1.15
CA VAL A 325 -0.90 30.07 -0.87
C VAL A 325 -1.41 29.13 0.23
N ILE A 326 -1.07 27.84 0.15
CA ILE A 326 -1.48 26.85 1.15
C ILE A 326 -0.79 27.09 2.50
N ALA A 327 0.45 27.57 2.52
CA ALA A 327 1.14 27.97 3.73
C ALA A 327 0.38 29.09 4.44
N ILE A 328 0.00 30.15 3.72
CA ILE A 328 -0.81 31.25 4.27
C ILE A 328 -2.16 30.74 4.77
N LEU A 329 -2.85 29.92 3.98
CA LEU A 329 -4.13 29.34 4.39
C LEU A 329 -4.00 28.50 5.67
N CYS A 330 -2.96 27.68 5.78
CA CYS A 330 -2.68 26.86 6.96
C CYS A 330 -2.38 27.72 8.20
N LEU A 331 -1.64 28.83 8.05
CA LEU A 331 -1.40 29.79 9.14
C LEU A 331 -2.70 30.47 9.59
N VAL A 332 -3.52 30.93 8.64
CA VAL A 332 -4.82 31.53 8.94
C VAL A 332 -5.74 30.53 9.64
N LEU A 333 -5.86 29.30 9.12
CA LEU A 333 -6.70 28.27 9.73
C LEU A 333 -6.19 27.79 11.10
N ALA A 334 -4.86 27.76 11.30
CA ALA A 334 -4.28 27.46 12.61
C ALA A 334 -4.71 28.49 13.66
N TRP A 335 -4.70 29.76 13.27
CA TRP A 335 -5.14 30.87 14.11
C TRP A 335 -6.67 30.89 14.31
N TRP A 336 -7.44 30.62 13.25
CA TRP A 336 -8.91 30.78 13.14
C TRP A 336 -9.75 29.72 13.90
N GLY A 337 -9.38 29.40 15.14
CA GLY A 337 -10.09 28.38 15.93
C GLY A 337 -9.78 28.44 17.40
N GLY A 338 -9.47 29.64 17.91
CA GLY A 338 -9.06 29.86 19.29
C GLY A 338 -7.54 29.79 19.51
N ASN A 339 -6.73 29.87 18.44
CA ASN A 339 -5.26 29.96 18.50
C ASN A 339 -4.61 29.05 19.56
N TRP A 340 -4.82 27.74 19.44
CA TRP A 340 -4.34 26.76 20.42
C TRP A 340 -3.42 25.71 19.76
N THR A 341 -2.61 25.05 20.57
CA THR A 341 -1.48 24.22 20.11
C THR A 341 -1.89 23.13 19.12
N GLY A 342 -2.98 22.40 19.35
CA GLY A 342 -3.38 21.31 18.46
C GLY A 342 -3.86 21.78 17.08
N SER A 343 -4.36 23.02 16.98
CA SER A 343 -4.67 23.64 15.67
C SER A 343 -3.37 23.87 14.89
N TRP A 344 -2.36 24.48 15.52
CA TRP A 344 -1.05 24.67 14.92
C TRP A 344 -0.40 23.34 14.52
N VAL A 345 -0.42 22.34 15.41
CA VAL A 345 0.09 21.00 15.11
C VAL A 345 -0.63 20.38 13.90
N LYS A 346 -1.96 20.50 13.83
CA LYS A 346 -2.76 20.01 12.69
C LYS A 346 -2.26 20.60 11.37
N PHE A 347 -2.23 21.92 11.28
CA PHE A 347 -1.96 22.61 10.02
C PHE A 347 -0.49 22.60 9.62
N MET A 348 0.44 22.55 10.57
CA MET A 348 1.86 22.36 10.26
C MET A 348 2.15 20.94 9.75
N LEU A 349 1.48 19.92 10.29
CA LEU A 349 1.57 18.55 9.75
C LEU A 349 0.95 18.44 8.35
N VAL A 350 -0.18 19.09 8.10
CA VAL A 350 -0.77 19.18 6.75
C VAL A 350 0.19 19.89 5.80
N LEU A 351 0.74 21.04 6.20
CA LEU A 351 1.71 21.79 5.38
C LEU A 351 2.97 20.98 5.08
N GLY A 352 3.49 20.24 6.06
CA GLY A 352 4.61 19.32 5.87
C GLY A 352 4.29 18.19 4.89
N ALA A 353 3.09 17.62 4.98
CA ALA A 353 2.63 16.61 4.03
C ALA A 353 2.47 17.18 2.60
N VAL A 354 1.95 18.41 2.47
CA VAL A 354 1.89 19.13 1.19
C VAL A 354 3.30 19.33 0.63
N PHE A 355 4.25 19.78 1.44
CA PHE A 355 5.65 19.96 1.03
C PHE A 355 6.25 18.66 0.48
N VAL A 356 6.09 17.56 1.22
CA VAL A 356 6.58 16.25 0.82
C VAL A 356 5.95 15.81 -0.51
N LEU A 357 4.63 15.93 -0.68
CA LEU A 357 3.97 15.54 -1.93
C LEU A 357 4.43 16.36 -3.15
N LEU A 358 4.72 17.66 -2.98
CA LEU A 358 5.10 18.54 -4.08
C LEU A 358 6.59 18.47 -4.45
N PHE A 359 7.45 18.35 -3.44
CA PHE A 359 8.89 18.53 -3.62
C PHE A 359 9.69 17.23 -3.41
N ILE A 360 9.10 16.20 -2.82
CA ILE A 360 9.76 14.92 -2.51
C ILE A 360 8.87 13.76 -3.00
N PRO A 361 8.74 13.53 -4.32
CA PRO A 361 7.83 12.51 -4.85
C PRO A 361 8.26 11.08 -4.49
N HIS A 362 9.56 10.84 -4.35
CA HIS A 362 10.12 9.54 -4.00
C HIS A 362 11.14 9.71 -2.87
N ILE A 363 11.11 8.79 -1.91
CA ILE A 363 12.05 8.74 -0.80
C ILE A 363 12.80 7.40 -0.88
N THR A 364 14.12 7.46 -0.98
CA THR A 364 14.98 6.28 -0.96
C THR A 364 15.21 5.86 0.49
N LEU A 365 14.79 4.65 0.83
CA LEU A 365 14.89 4.11 2.19
C LEU A 365 15.64 2.79 2.21
N PRO A 366 16.31 2.44 3.32
CA PRO A 366 16.78 1.09 3.55
C PRO A 366 15.64 0.07 3.45
N GLY A 367 15.94 -1.11 2.93
CA GLY A 367 14.96 -2.12 2.57
C GLY A 367 14.25 -2.72 3.77
N TRP A 368 14.89 -2.69 4.94
CA TRP A 368 14.24 -3.07 6.20
C TRP A 368 13.18 -2.03 6.62
N THR A 369 13.47 -0.74 6.46
CA THR A 369 12.52 0.35 6.73
C THR A 369 11.33 0.26 5.78
N ALA A 370 11.58 0.01 4.49
CA ALA A 370 10.56 -0.25 3.49
C ALA A 370 9.64 -1.43 3.88
N ARG A 371 10.21 -2.52 4.41
CA ARG A 371 9.45 -3.69 4.88
C ARG A 371 8.57 -3.40 6.10
N LEU A 372 8.92 -2.42 6.93
CA LEU A 372 8.10 -1.99 8.07
C LEU A 372 7.00 -1.00 7.65
N ILE A 373 7.32 -0.04 6.78
CA ILE A 373 6.39 1.03 6.38
C ILE A 373 5.29 0.52 5.47
N LEU A 374 5.61 -0.31 4.47
CA LEU A 374 4.66 -0.71 3.44
C LEU A 374 3.44 -1.48 4.00
N PRO A 375 3.59 -2.45 4.94
CA PRO A 375 2.44 -3.09 5.56
C PRO A 375 1.55 -2.13 6.32
N VAL A 376 2.13 -1.19 7.08
CA VAL A 376 1.36 -0.17 7.84
C VAL A 376 0.60 0.75 6.89
N SER A 377 1.24 1.17 5.80
CA SER A 377 0.60 1.97 4.75
C SER A 377 -0.56 1.23 4.08
N ALA A 378 -0.38 -0.05 3.77
CA ALA A 378 -1.39 -0.89 3.13
C ALA A 378 -2.56 -1.21 4.08
N ALA A 379 -2.28 -1.43 5.35
CA ALA A 379 -3.25 -1.74 6.40
C ALA A 379 -3.85 -0.49 7.06
N SER A 380 -3.62 0.72 6.53
CA SER A 380 -3.99 1.95 7.23
C SER A 380 -5.48 2.04 7.56
N TYR A 381 -6.34 1.53 6.69
CA TYR A 381 -7.79 1.48 6.91
C TYR A 381 -8.16 0.49 8.02
N HIS A 382 -7.51 -0.68 8.05
CA HIS A 382 -7.69 -1.69 9.10
C HIS A 382 -7.22 -1.19 10.46
N ILE A 383 -6.03 -0.59 10.51
CA ILE A 383 -5.50 0.03 11.72
C ILE A 383 -6.48 1.08 12.21
N TYR A 384 -6.99 1.95 11.32
CA TYR A 384 -7.98 2.94 11.69
C TYR A 384 -9.24 2.32 12.32
N LEU A 385 -9.79 1.25 11.77
CA LEU A 385 -10.99 0.62 12.32
C LEU A 385 -10.75 -0.09 13.66
N PHE A 386 -9.59 -0.72 13.85
CA PHE A 386 -9.37 -1.65 14.98
C PHE A 386 -8.43 -1.13 16.07
N HIS A 387 -7.82 0.05 15.90
CA HIS A 387 -6.81 0.55 16.85
C HIS A 387 -7.33 0.85 18.26
N ARG A 388 -8.64 1.06 18.44
CA ARG A 388 -9.27 1.25 19.77
C ARG A 388 -10.09 0.04 20.24
N VAL A 389 -10.61 -0.76 19.31
CA VAL A 389 -11.53 -1.87 19.63
C VAL A 389 -10.90 -2.87 20.61
N ILE A 390 -9.73 -3.41 20.26
CA ILE A 390 -9.07 -4.42 21.10
C ILE A 390 -8.43 -3.79 22.34
N PRO A 391 -7.69 -2.66 22.25
CA PRO A 391 -7.12 -2.02 23.44
C PRO A 391 -8.16 -1.65 24.50
N ASP A 392 -9.30 -1.08 24.11
CA ASP A 392 -10.33 -0.64 25.04
C ASP A 392 -11.02 -1.82 25.75
N TRP A 393 -11.06 -2.98 25.09
CA TRP A 393 -11.57 -4.21 25.68
C TRP A 393 -10.55 -4.93 26.57
N LEU A 394 -9.28 -5.00 26.13
CA LEU A 394 -8.25 -5.85 26.75
C LEU A 394 -7.50 -5.16 27.91
N LEU A 395 -7.13 -3.88 27.77
CA LEU A 395 -6.29 -3.20 28.77
C LEU A 395 -6.94 -3.06 30.14
N PRO A 396 -8.27 -2.82 30.27
CA PRO A 396 -8.92 -2.81 31.58
C PRO A 396 -8.88 -4.18 32.28
N GLN A 397 -8.89 -5.29 31.53
CA GLN A 397 -8.83 -6.64 32.10
C GLN A 397 -7.44 -6.98 32.64
N LEU A 398 -6.40 -6.33 32.12
CA LEU A 398 -5.02 -6.50 32.54
C LEU A 398 -4.59 -5.49 33.60
N ASP A 399 -5.50 -4.62 34.05
CA ASP A 399 -5.22 -3.47 34.92
C ASP A 399 -4.09 -2.57 34.37
N LEU A 400 -3.89 -2.53 33.05
CA LEU A 400 -2.81 -1.75 32.42
C LEU A 400 -3.28 -0.40 31.88
N GLY A 401 -4.59 -0.17 31.81
CA GLY A 401 -5.17 1.02 31.17
C GLY A 401 -4.77 2.35 31.81
N THR A 402 -4.41 2.35 33.10
CA THR A 402 -4.07 3.55 33.88
C THR A 402 -2.57 3.68 34.16
N HIS A 403 -1.78 2.63 33.95
CA HIS A 403 -0.35 2.62 34.25
C HIS A 403 0.42 3.47 33.23
N GLN A 404 1.08 4.54 33.66
CA GLN A 404 1.97 5.30 32.79
C GLN A 404 3.43 4.91 33.00
N PRO A 405 4.23 4.74 31.92
CA PRO A 405 3.90 4.89 30.49
C PRO A 405 3.38 3.60 29.81
N ALA A 406 3.22 2.50 30.56
CA ALA A 406 2.95 1.17 30.01
C ALA A 406 1.60 1.06 29.26
N GLY A 407 0.55 1.71 29.75
CA GLY A 407 -0.80 1.70 29.22
C GLY A 407 -0.88 2.29 27.81
N PRO A 408 -0.46 3.55 27.58
CA PRO A 408 -0.41 4.14 26.24
C PRO A 408 0.47 3.35 25.27
N ALA A 409 1.64 2.85 25.73
CA ALA A 409 2.51 2.03 24.91
C ALA A 409 1.82 0.73 24.48
N ALA A 410 1.16 0.04 25.41
CA ALA A 410 0.39 -1.17 25.13
C ALA A 410 -0.79 -0.87 24.20
N ALA A 411 -1.52 0.23 24.40
CA ALA A 411 -2.62 0.64 23.53
C ALA A 411 -2.15 0.86 22.08
N ILE A 412 -1.03 1.54 21.89
CA ILE A 412 -0.43 1.77 20.56
C ILE A 412 -0.02 0.44 19.92
N SER A 413 0.72 -0.41 20.66
CA SER A 413 1.21 -1.68 20.13
C SER A 413 0.08 -2.64 19.78
N ILE A 414 -0.89 -2.81 20.67
CA ILE A 414 -2.06 -3.70 20.46
C ILE A 414 -2.94 -3.14 19.34
N GLY A 415 -3.17 -1.83 19.31
CA GLY A 415 -3.98 -1.19 18.27
C GLY A 415 -3.35 -1.27 16.87
N LEU A 416 -2.02 -1.16 16.77
CA LEU A 416 -1.31 -1.38 15.51
C LEU A 416 -1.34 -2.85 15.09
N ALA A 417 -1.08 -3.76 16.03
CA ALA A 417 -1.09 -5.19 15.79
C ALA A 417 -2.48 -5.69 15.36
N SER A 418 -3.56 -5.22 15.98
CA SER A 418 -4.92 -5.61 15.63
C SER A 418 -5.23 -5.27 14.17
N GLY A 419 -4.94 -4.04 13.73
CA GLY A 419 -5.12 -3.63 12.34
C GLY A 419 -4.30 -4.46 11.35
N LEU A 420 -3.03 -4.73 11.66
CA LEU A 420 -2.16 -5.54 10.81
C LEU A 420 -2.62 -6.99 10.71
N VAL A 421 -3.10 -7.58 11.82
CA VAL A 421 -3.63 -8.94 11.85
C VAL A 421 -4.91 -9.04 11.03
N VAL A 422 -5.87 -8.11 11.19
CA VAL A 422 -7.10 -8.11 10.40
C VAL A 422 -6.81 -7.93 8.91
N PHE A 423 -5.85 -7.05 8.56
CA PHE A 423 -5.39 -6.89 7.18
C PHE A 423 -4.81 -8.19 6.60
N TRP A 424 -3.94 -8.85 7.36
CA TRP A 424 -3.35 -10.12 6.96
C TRP A 424 -4.42 -11.21 6.78
N LEU A 425 -5.34 -11.34 7.73
CA LEU A 425 -6.46 -12.29 7.65
C LEU A 425 -7.34 -12.04 6.43
N GLN A 426 -7.69 -10.79 6.13
CA GLN A 426 -8.46 -10.45 4.94
C GLN A 426 -7.71 -10.88 3.66
N LYS A 427 -6.40 -10.62 3.60
CA LYS A 427 -5.59 -11.01 2.44
C LYS A 427 -5.57 -12.53 2.24
N GLN A 428 -5.43 -13.31 3.32
CA GLN A 428 -5.48 -14.77 3.26
C GLN A 428 -6.84 -15.27 2.80
N LEU A 429 -7.93 -14.70 3.34
CA LEU A 429 -9.29 -15.06 2.96
C LEU A 429 -9.57 -14.78 1.47
N VAL A 430 -9.19 -13.61 0.97
CA VAL A 430 -9.34 -13.25 -0.45
C VAL A 430 -8.52 -14.20 -1.33
N GLY A 431 -7.27 -14.50 -0.96
CA GLY A 431 -6.41 -15.44 -1.68
C GLY A 431 -7.01 -16.86 -1.73
N TRP A 432 -7.53 -17.33 -0.61
CA TRP A 432 -8.17 -18.64 -0.50
C TRP A 432 -9.46 -18.72 -1.33
N LEU A 433 -10.30 -17.69 -1.32
CA LEU A 433 -11.50 -17.60 -2.15
C LEU A 433 -11.17 -17.62 -3.64
N ALA A 434 -10.11 -16.91 -4.05
CA ALA A 434 -9.64 -16.90 -5.43
C ALA A 434 -9.13 -18.29 -5.87
N TYR A 435 -8.35 -18.96 -5.01
CA TYR A 435 -7.88 -20.33 -5.27
C TYR A 435 -9.03 -21.33 -5.39
N ARG A 436 -10.04 -21.25 -4.51
CA ARG A 436 -11.24 -22.10 -4.60
C ARG A 436 -12.05 -21.85 -5.87
N ARG A 437 -12.19 -20.59 -6.29
CA ARG A 437 -12.89 -20.28 -7.54
C ARG A 437 -12.14 -20.82 -8.76
N ALA A 438 -10.81 -20.74 -8.78
CA ALA A 438 -9.98 -21.26 -9.88
C ALA A 438 -9.98 -22.80 -9.96
N SER A 439 -9.97 -23.49 -8.81
CA SER A 439 -10.01 -24.96 -8.74
C SER A 439 -11.36 -25.55 -9.15
N LEU A 440 -12.46 -24.80 -9.00
CA LEU A 440 -13.79 -25.21 -9.49
C LEU A 440 -13.99 -25.00 -11.00
N THR A 441 -13.13 -24.23 -11.67
CA THR A 441 -13.23 -23.90 -13.09
C THR A 441 -12.30 -24.70 -14.00
N LEU A 442 -11.45 -25.57 -13.45
CA LEU A 442 -10.63 -26.49 -14.24
C LEU A 442 -11.43 -27.80 -14.47
N PRO A 443 -11.72 -28.18 -15.72
CA PRO A 443 -12.28 -29.50 -15.99
C PRO A 443 -11.25 -30.58 -15.65
N LEU A 444 -11.72 -31.65 -15.03
CA LEU A 444 -10.96 -32.87 -14.70
C LEU A 444 -10.43 -33.57 -15.96
#